data_AF-A0A6I2Z492-F1
#
_entry.id   AF-A0A6I2Z492-F1
#
_cell.length_a   1.000
_cell.length_b   1.000
_cell.length_c   1.000
_cell.angle_alpha   90.00
_cell.angle_beta   90.00
_cell.angle_gamma   90.00
#
_symmetry.space_group_name_H-M   'P 1'
#
loop_
_entity.id
_entity.type
_entity.pdbx_description
1 polymer ?
#
loop_
_entity_poly.entity_id
_entity_poly.type
_entity_poly.pdbx_seq_one_letter_code
_entity_poly.pdbx_strand_id
1 'polypeptide(L)' 'MDEVRTDWRTPKPNRLAADDPHRSEILMAHDAALKQGDTGYLDPATGWWVFSAAYLAAREACCGNGCRHCPYV' A
#
# COMPACT_ATOMS: atom_id res chain seq x y z
N MET A 1 -12.92 0.28 16.44
CA MET A 1 -11.63 -0.31 16.05
C MET A 1 -11.77 -0.64 14.58
N ASP A 2 -11.01 0.07 13.74
CA ASP A 2 -11.03 -0.20 12.30
C ASP A 2 -10.55 -1.63 12.06
N GLU A 3 -11.27 -2.39 11.25
CA GLU A 3 -10.91 -3.76 10.92
C GLU A 3 -9.63 -3.75 10.06
N VAL A 4 -8.67 -4.59 10.43
CA VAL A 4 -7.37 -4.70 9.75
C VAL A 4 -7.39 -5.98 8.92
N ARG A 5 -7.44 -5.87 7.59
CA ARG A 5 -7.28 -7.02 6.68
C ARG A 5 -5.89 -7.63 6.86
N THR A 6 -5.63 -8.89 6.53
CA THR A 6 -4.28 -9.50 6.71
C THR A 6 -3.50 -9.71 5.41
N ASP A 7 -4.17 -9.57 4.26
CA ASP A 7 -3.59 -9.71 2.93
C ASP A 7 -2.99 -8.40 2.41
N TRP A 8 -2.10 -7.80 3.22
CA TRP A 8 -1.49 -6.48 2.99
C TRP A 8 -0.71 -6.35 1.69
N ARG A 9 -0.24 -7.46 1.12
CA ARG A 9 0.43 -7.48 -0.19
C ARG A 9 -0.53 -7.30 -1.36
N THR A 10 -1.83 -7.41 -1.13
CA THR A 10 -2.87 -7.23 -2.14
C THR A 10 -3.38 -5.79 -2.14
N PRO A 11 -3.18 -5.02 -3.22
CA PRO A 11 -3.77 -3.70 -3.36
C PRO A 11 -5.30 -3.74 -3.18
N LYS A 12 -5.88 -2.68 -2.63
CA LYS A 12 -7.34 -2.53 -2.64
C LYS A 12 -7.82 -2.39 -4.10
N PRO A 13 -8.82 -3.15 -4.57
CA PRO A 13 -9.28 -3.09 -5.97
C PRO A 13 -9.73 -1.70 -6.43
N ASN A 14 -10.32 -0.91 -5.52
CA ASN A 14 -10.70 0.49 -5.79
C ASN A 14 -9.53 1.48 -5.76
N ARG A 15 -8.33 1.03 -5.38
CA ARG A 15 -7.09 1.83 -5.40
C ARG A 15 -6.15 1.39 -6.50
N LEU A 16 -6.17 0.13 -6.93
CA LEU A 16 -5.37 -0.35 -8.05
C LEU A 16 -6.10 -1.47 -8.78
N ALA A 17 -6.45 -1.22 -10.04
CA ALA A 17 -7.14 -2.18 -10.88
C ALA A 17 -6.26 -3.42 -11.15
N ALA A 18 -6.90 -4.56 -11.44
CA ALA A 18 -6.18 -5.81 -11.70
C ALA A 18 -5.37 -5.77 -13.01
N ASP A 19 -5.82 -4.96 -13.96
CA ASP A 19 -5.27 -4.76 -15.30
C ASP A 19 -4.46 -3.45 -15.42
N ASP A 20 -4.15 -2.78 -14.31
CA ASP A 20 -3.31 -1.57 -14.33
C ASP A 20 -1.92 -1.91 -14.90
N PRO A 21 -1.42 -1.16 -15.91
CA PRO A 21 -0.15 -1.47 -16.55
C PRO A 21 1.05 -1.38 -15.59
N HIS A 22 0.97 -0.62 -14.50
CA HIS A 22 2.02 -0.47 -13.50
C HIS A 22 1.85 -1.42 -12.31
N ARG A 23 0.86 -2.33 -12.33
CA ARG A 23 0.52 -3.18 -11.20
C ARG A 23 1.72 -3.95 -10.66
N SER A 24 2.50 -4.56 -11.55
CA SER A 24 3.69 -5.33 -11.18
C SER A 24 4.74 -4.47 -10.49
N GLU A 25 4.99 -3.26 -10.99
CA GLU A 25 5.96 -2.33 -10.40
C GLU A 25 5.50 -1.82 -9.03
N ILE A 26 4.21 -1.51 -8.87
CA ILE A 26 3.61 -1.10 -7.60
C ILE A 26 3.73 -2.21 -6.55
N LEU A 27 3.46 -3.47 -6.94
CA LEU A 27 3.62 -4.62 -6.05
C LEU A 27 5.09 -4.81 -5.63
N MET A 28 6.02 -4.69 -6.57
CA MET A 28 7.45 -4.80 -6.29
C MET A 28 7.94 -3.67 -5.37
N ALA A 29 7.53 -2.42 -5.61
CA ALA A 29 7.91 -1.28 -4.79
C ALA A 29 7.37 -1.40 -3.36
N HIS A 30 6.13 -1.89 -3.21
CA HIS A 30 5.57 -2.18 -1.89
C HIS A 30 6.30 -3.31 -1.17
N ASP A 31 6.59 -4.44 -1.84
CA ASP A 31 7.30 -5.55 -1.20
C ASP A 31 8.73 -5.17 -0.82
N ALA A 32 9.41 -4.35 -1.63
CA ALA A 32 10.69 -3.76 -1.29
C ALA A 32 10.61 -2.90 -0.02
N ALA A 33 9.62 -2.00 0.08
CA ALA A 33 9.40 -1.19 1.27
C ALA A 33 9.16 -2.05 2.52
N LEU A 34 8.35 -3.12 2.40
CA LEU A 34 8.12 -4.07 3.51
C LEU A 34 9.40 -4.78 3.93
N LYS A 35 10.21 -5.23 2.97
CA LYS A 35 11.46 -5.95 3.24
C LYS A 35 12.51 -5.05 3.92
N GLN A 36 12.56 -3.78 3.54
CA GLN A 36 13.49 -2.80 4.11
C GLN A 36 12.99 -2.20 5.43
N GLY A 37 11.71 -2.36 5.77
CA GLY A 37 11.10 -1.69 6.91
C GLY A 37 10.81 -0.22 6.65
N ASP A 38 10.71 0.18 5.38
CA ASP A 38 10.44 1.56 5.00
C ASP A 38 8.98 1.95 5.31
N THR A 39 8.79 3.23 5.63
CA THR A 39 7.46 3.78 5.90
C THR A 39 6.57 3.81 4.66
N GLY A 40 7.15 3.73 3.47
CA GLY A 40 6.45 3.84 2.19
C GLY A 40 7.36 3.71 0.99
N TYR A 41 6.82 4.03 -0.18
CA TYR A 41 7.52 4.02 -1.47
C TYR A 41 6.94 5.12 -2.38
N LEU A 42 7.68 5.48 -3.43
CA LEU A 42 7.13 6.28 -4.53
C LEU A 42 6.30 5.38 -5.44
N ASP A 43 5.03 5.72 -5.64
CA ASP A 43 4.13 5.04 -6.55
C ASP A 43 4.61 5.27 -8.00
N PRO A 44 5.05 4.23 -8.74
CA PRO A 44 5.63 4.39 -10.07
C PRO A 44 4.63 4.91 -11.12
N ALA A 45 3.32 4.74 -10.91
CA ALA A 45 2.31 5.23 -11.85
C ALA A 45 2.01 6.73 -11.68
N THR A 46 2.14 7.25 -10.45
CA THR A 46 1.71 8.64 -10.11
C THR A 46 2.83 9.55 -9.64
N GLY A 47 3.98 8.99 -9.26
CA GLY A 47 5.07 9.72 -8.60
C GLY A 47 4.76 10.14 -7.15
N TRP A 48 3.60 9.75 -6.60
CA TRP A 48 3.21 10.13 -5.25
C TRP A 48 3.85 9.25 -4.19
N TRP A 49 4.10 9.82 -3.02
CA TRP A 49 4.47 9.05 -1.85
C TRP A 49 3.27 8.28 -1.31
N VAL A 50 3.43 6.97 -1.13
CA VAL A 50 2.42 6.09 -0.55
C VAL A 50 3.00 5.32 0.63
N PHE A 51 2.24 5.23 1.73
CA PHE A 51 2.67 4.48 2.91
C PHE A 51 2.58 2.97 2.69
N SER A 52 3.53 2.24 3.29
CA SER A 52 3.52 0.78 3.33
C SER A 52 2.42 0.28 4.27
N ALA A 53 1.90 -0.91 4.00
CA ALA A 53 0.86 -1.48 4.85
C ALA A 53 1.35 -1.71 6.29
N ALA A 54 2.60 -2.13 6.47
CA ALA A 54 3.21 -2.33 7.78
C ALA A 54 3.29 -1.04 8.59
N TYR A 55 3.67 0.09 7.97
CA TYR A 55 3.68 1.38 8.63
C TYR A 55 2.27 1.80 9.08
N LEU A 56 1.28 1.67 8.20
CA LEU A 56 -0.10 2.01 8.52
C LEU A 56 -0.67 1.12 9.65
N ALA A 57 -0.36 -0.18 9.63
CA ALA A 57 -0.74 -1.11 10.70
C ALA A 57 -0.11 -0.71 12.03
N ALA A 58 1.19 -0.38 12.07
CA ALA A 58 1.89 0.07 13.26
C ALA A 58 1.38 1.42 13.80
N ARG A 59 0.91 2.30 12.90
CA ARG A 59 0.29 3.59 13.25
C ARG A 59 -1.12 3.44 13.84
N GLU A 60 -1.75 2.28 13.70
CA GLU A 60 -3.13 2.01 14.17
C GLU A 60 -4.20 2.95 13.55
N ALA A 61 -3.91 3.58 12.40
CA ALA A 61 -4.84 4.48 11.74
C ALA A 61 -4.62 4.62 10.22
N CYS A 62 -5.74 4.71 9.48
CA CYS A 62 -5.76 5.11 8.07
C CYS A 62 -5.20 6.54 7.90
N CYS A 63 -4.45 6.78 6.82
CA CYS A 63 -3.86 8.09 6.53
C CYS A 63 -4.79 9.03 5.73
N GLY A 64 -5.91 8.52 5.21
CA GLY A 64 -6.84 9.29 4.36
C GLY A 64 -6.39 9.50 2.91
N ASN A 65 -5.11 9.32 2.60
CA ASN A 65 -4.53 9.63 1.28
C ASN A 65 -4.71 8.55 0.21
N GLY A 66 -5.36 7.43 0.55
CA GLY A 66 -5.68 6.42 -0.44
C GLY A 66 -4.55 5.50 -0.88
N CYS A 67 -3.60 5.21 0.02
CA CYS A 67 -2.49 4.29 -0.24
C CYS A 67 -3.00 2.93 -0.77
N ARG A 68 -2.34 2.42 -1.82
CA ARG A 68 -2.77 1.24 -2.59
C ARG A 68 -2.99 -0.01 -1.73
N HIS A 69 -2.15 -0.18 -0.71
CA HIS A 69 -2.09 -1.36 0.16
C HIS A 69 -2.62 -1.10 1.58
N CYS A 70 -3.47 -0.08 1.77
CA CYS A 70 -3.98 0.28 3.10
C CYS A 70 -4.61 -0.93 3.82
N PRO A 71 -4.18 -1.25 5.06
CA PRO A 71 -4.64 -2.43 5.77
C PRO A 71 -6.01 -2.24 6.45
N TYR A 72 -6.46 -0.99 6.63
CA TYR A 72 -7.76 -0.68 7.23
C TYR A 72 -8.87 -0.81 6.21
N VAL A 73 -9.97 -1.47 6.56
CA VAL A 73 -11.14 -1.69 5.69
C VAL A 73 -11.92 -0.40 5.47
#